data_AF-A0A258WUT6-F1
#
_entry.id   AF-A0A258WUT6-F1
#
_cell.length_a   1.000
_cell.length_b   1.000
_cell.length_c   1.000
_cell.angle_alpha   90.00
_cell.angle_beta   90.00
_cell.angle_gamma   90.00
#
_symmetry.space_group_name_H-M   'P 1'
#
loop_
_entity.id
_entity.type
_entity.pdbx_description
1 polymer ?
#
loop_
_entity_poly.entity_id
_entity_poly.type
_entity_poly.pdbx_seq_one_letter_code
_entity_poly.pdbx_strand_id
1 'polypeptide(L)' 'MDDFNRQNDEFWKWGILYYNPNDPSIWVDKRFGIGWTLNFAHKESLVIIGMILAIPIAFLVFTILG' A
#
# COMPACT_ATOMS: atom_id res chain seq x y z
N MET A 1 16.30 -3.05 16.99
CA MET A 1 15.06 -2.41 16.56
C MET A 1 13.90 -3.23 17.08
N ASP A 2 12.81 -2.59 17.48
CA ASP A 2 11.54 -3.29 17.70
C ASP A 2 10.84 -3.38 16.35
N ASP A 3 10.87 -4.56 15.75
CA ASP A 3 10.36 -4.81 14.40
C ASP A 3 8.83 -4.62 14.31
N PHE A 4 8.13 -4.58 15.44
CA PHE A 4 6.69 -4.34 15.48
C PHE A 4 6.33 -2.87 15.74
N ASN A 5 7.32 -2.02 16.03
CA ASN A 5 7.07 -0.59 16.21
C ASN A 5 6.85 0.09 14.86
N ARG A 6 5.58 0.28 14.50
CA ARG A 6 5.14 0.92 13.25
C ARG A 6 5.52 2.39 13.12
N GLN A 7 5.99 3.05 14.17
CA GLN A 7 6.48 4.43 14.10
C GLN A 7 7.95 4.52 13.68
N ASN A 8 8.64 3.38 13.53
CA ASN A 8 10.02 3.35 13.13
C ASN A 8 10.19 3.77 11.66
N ASP A 9 10.96 4.83 11.45
CA ASP A 9 11.21 5.47 10.16
C ASP A 9 11.80 4.51 9.11
N GLU A 10 12.51 3.47 9.52
CA GLU A 10 13.10 2.49 8.60
C GLU A 10 12.05 1.74 7.75
N PHE A 11 10.83 1.59 8.29
CA PHE A 11 9.71 0.95 7.59
C PHE A 11 8.93 1.94 6.70
N TRP A 12 9.17 3.25 6.79
CA TRP A 12 8.44 4.27 6.01
C TRP A 12 9.25 4.79 4.84
N LYS A 13 9.12 4.13 3.68
CA LYS A 13 9.75 4.54 2.43
C LYS A 13 9.17 5.88 1.95
N TRP A 14 10.08 6.81 1.63
CA TRP A 14 9.75 8.19 1.25
C TRP A 14 8.85 8.91 2.28
N GLY A 15 8.85 8.44 3.53
CA GLY A 15 8.04 9.00 4.62
C GLY A 15 6.55 8.66 4.58
N ILE A 16 6.05 7.96 3.55
CA ILE A 16 4.60 7.73 3.35
C ILE A 16 4.20 6.29 3.01
N LEU A 17 5.11 5.47 2.46
CA LEU A 17 4.81 4.08 2.11
C LEU A 17 5.37 3.14 3.19
N TYR A 18 4.48 2.38 3.83
CA TYR A 18 4.88 1.40 4.84
C TYR A 18 5.40 0.11 4.17
N TYR A 19 6.55 -0.37 4.63
CA TYR A 19 7.21 -1.57 4.13
C TYR A 19 7.89 -2.30 5.29
N ASN A 20 7.25 -3.34 5.81
CA ASN A 20 7.82 -4.18 6.86
C ASN A 20 7.49 -5.66 6.59
N PRO A 21 8.45 -6.48 6.13
CA PRO A 21 8.23 -7.91 5.89
C PRO A 21 7.91 -8.71 7.15
N ASN A 22 8.28 -8.22 8.34
CA ASN A 22 8.09 -8.90 9.62
C ASN A 22 6.69 -8.61 10.22
N ASP A 23 6.01 -7.55 9.78
CA ASP A 23 4.62 -7.26 10.15
C ASP A 23 3.67 -7.98 9.17
N PRO A 24 2.90 -9.00 9.60
CA PRO A 24 2.01 -9.76 8.73
C PRO A 24 0.77 -8.97 8.29
N SER A 25 0.57 -7.75 8.82
CA SER A 25 -0.61 -6.94 8.51
C SER A 25 -0.51 -6.36 7.09
N ILE A 26 -1.58 -6.55 6.32
CA ILE A 26 -1.73 -5.93 4.99
C ILE A 26 -2.18 -4.47 5.11
N TRP A 27 -3.13 -4.20 6.01
CA TRP A 27 -3.64 -2.84 6.29
C TRP A 27 -2.97 -2.28 7.53
N VAL A 28 -2.47 -1.05 7.44
CA VAL A 28 -1.76 -0.37 8.52
C VAL A 28 -2.24 1.07 8.59
N ASP A 29 -2.36 1.65 9.78
CA ASP A 29 -2.72 3.06 9.91
C ASP A 29 -1.68 3.95 9.22
N LYS A 30 -2.14 5.05 8.62
CA LYS A 30 -1.23 6.04 8.02
C LYS A 30 -0.31 6.62 9.09
N ARG A 31 0.95 6.88 8.72
CA ARG A 31 1.92 7.57 9.59
C ARG A 31 1.41 8.92 10.07
N PHE A 32 0.75 9.65 9.18
CA PHE A 32 0.23 10.98 9.43
C PHE A 32 -1.23 11.08 8.98
N GLY A 33 -2.07 11.67 9.83
CA GLY A 33 -3.49 11.91 9.55
C GLY A 33 -4.39 10.72 9.87
N ILE A 34 -5.53 10.64 9.18
CA ILE A 34 -6.58 9.64 9.42
C ILE A 34 -6.63 8.64 8.26
N GLY A 35 -6.88 7.38 8.60
CA GLY A 35 -7.10 6.27 7.67
C GLY A 35 -5.92 5.31 7.62
N TRP A 36 -5.94 4.45 6.61
CA TRP A 36 -4.99 3.35 6.45
C TRP A 36 -4.16 3.48 5.17
N THR A 37 -3.08 2.72 5.12
CA THR A 37 -2.23 2.41 3.98
C THR A 37 -2.03 0.90 3.91
N LEU A 38 -1.34 0.45 2.86
CA LEU A 38 -0.96 -0.95 2.70
C LEU A 38 0.48 -1.18 3.16
N ASN A 39 0.77 -2.37 3.66
CA ASN A 39 2.13 -2.85 3.82
C ASN A 39 2.65 -3.38 2.48
N PHE A 40 3.50 -2.60 1.83
CA PHE A 40 4.03 -2.91 0.50
C PHE A 40 5.09 -4.02 0.49
N ALA A 41 5.40 -4.63 1.64
CA ALA A 41 6.25 -5.81 1.71
C ALA A 41 5.55 -7.10 1.24
N HIS A 42 4.21 -7.09 1.14
CA HIS A 42 3.39 -8.26 0.85
C HIS A 42 2.82 -8.24 -0.57
N LYS A 43 2.69 -9.42 -1.18
CA LYS A 43 2.19 -9.57 -2.57
C LYS A 43 0.71 -9.21 -2.67
N GLU A 44 -0.03 -9.45 -1.60
CA GLU A 44 -1.45 -9.15 -1.44
C GLU A 44 -1.71 -7.65 -1.63
N SER A 45 -0.83 -6.79 -1.11
CA SER A 45 -0.91 -5.34 -1.31
C SER A 45 -0.79 -4.95 -2.79
N LEU A 46 0.08 -5.64 -3.55
CA LEU A 46 0.20 -5.41 -5.00
C LEU A 46 -1.04 -5.88 -5.76
N VAL A 47 -1.65 -7.00 -5.35
CA VAL A 47 -2.91 -7.49 -5.93
C VAL A 47 -4.04 -6.50 -5.66
N ILE A 48 -4.16 -6.00 -4.42
CA ILE A 48 -5.16 -4.99 -4.05
C ILE A 48 -5.01 -3.72 -4.90
N ILE A 49 -3.79 -3.21 -5.03
CA ILE A 49 -3.51 -2.02 -5.86
C ILE A 49 -3.83 -2.30 -7.34
N GLY A 50 -3.44 -3.47 -7.84
CA GLY A 50 -3.76 -3.89 -9.20
C GLY A 50 -5.27 -3.89 -9.47
N MET A 51 -6.07 -4.43 -8.54
CA MET A 51 -7.53 -4.44 -8.66
C MET A 51 -8.13 -3.03 -8.61
N ILE A 52 -7.64 -2.16 -7.71
CA ILE A 52 -8.09 -0.77 -7.61
C ILE A 52 -7.79 -0.01 -8.91
N LEU A 53 -6.61 -0.22 -9.50
CA LEU A 53 -6.20 0.44 -10.74
C LEU A 53 -6.84 -0.18 -11.99
N ALA A 54 -7.26 -1.44 -11.96
CA ALA A 54 -7.83 -2.13 -13.12
C ALA A 54 -9.11 -1.45 -13.64
N ILE A 55 -9.98 -0.97 -12.74
CA ILE A 55 -11.23 -0.31 -13.11
C ILE A 55 -11.00 0.99 -13.92
N PRO A 56 -10.26 1.99 -13.42
CA PRO A 56 -10.02 3.22 -14.18
C PRO A 56 -9.20 2.95 -15.46
N ILE A 57 -8.26 2.00 -15.44
CA ILE A 57 -7.51 1.63 -16.65
C ILE A 57 -8.44 1.02 -17.70
N ALA A 58 -9.30 0.06 -17.32
CA ALA A 58 -10.24 -0.55 -18.25
C ALA A 58 -11.21 0.48 -18.84
N PHE A 59 -11.72 1.41 -18.01
CA PHE A 59 -12.56 2.52 -18.46
C PHE A 59 -11.84 3.42 -19.46
N LEU A 60 -10.59 3.79 -19.18
CA LEU A 60 -9.77 4.61 -20.07
C LEU A 60 -9.54 3.90 -21.42
N VAL A 61 -9.17 2.61 -21.37
CA VAL A 61 -8.96 1.79 -22.57
C VAL A 61 -10.23 1.71 -23.42
N PHE A 62 -11.39 1.45 -22.78
CA PHE A 62 -12.68 1.42 -23.47
C PHE A 62 -13.00 2.77 -24.13
N THR A 63 -12.73 3.90 -23.47
CA THR A 63 -13.02 5.23 -24.01
C THR A 63 -12.12 5.58 -25.21
N ILE A 64 -10.89 5.06 -25.26
CA ILE A 64 -9.93 5.36 -26.32
C ILE A 64 -10.09 4.43 -27.53
N LEU A 65 -10.42 3.16 -27.30
CA LEU A 65 -10.43 2.11 -28.32
C LEU A 65 -11.82 1.62 -28.73
N GLY A 66 -12.86 1.97 -27.97
CA GLY A 66 -14.26 1.54 -28.18
C GLY A 66 -15.08 2.50 -29.02
#